data_AF-A7TAJ7-F1
#
_entry.id   AF-A7TAJ7-F1
#
_cell.length_a   1.000
_cell.length_b   1.000
_cell.length_c   1.000
_cell.angle_alpha   90.00
_cell.angle_beta   90.00
_cell.angle_gamma   90.00
#
_symmetry.space_group_name_H-M   'P 1'
#
loop_
_entity.id
_entity.type
_entity.pdbx_description
1 polymer ?
#
loop_
_entity_poly.entity_id
_entity_poly.type
_entity_poly.pdbx_seq_one_letter_code
_entity_poly.pdbx_strand_id
1 'polypeptide(L)'
;LVFQTGMVGYPESLTDPSYQAQLLILTYPLIGNYGAPEAKQDKHGLDLNFESHKIWAAALIVGDYIEEYSHWNAKRSLSTWLTEQGIPGISGKSWCYTRAIFR
;
A
#
# COMPACT_ATOMS: atom_id res chain seq x y z
N LEU A 1 13.98 7.92 3.14
CA LEU A 1 12.64 8.53 3.23
C LEU A 1 12.34 9.12 1.86
N VAL A 2 11.29 8.67 1.19
CA VAL A 2 10.92 9.14 -0.15
C VAL A 2 9.45 9.51 -0.19
N PHE A 3 9.13 10.54 -0.96
CA PHE A 3 7.77 11.04 -1.14
C PHE A 3 7.32 10.69 -2.54
N GLN A 4 6.13 10.12 -2.63
CA GLN A 4 5.50 9.86 -3.92
C GLN A 4 4.27 10.74 -4.09
N THR A 5 4.26 11.48 -5.20
CA THR A 5 3.19 12.40 -5.59
C THR A 5 2.15 11.77 -6.51
N GLY A 6 2.30 10.47 -6.82
CA GLY A 6 1.31 9.69 -7.55
C GLY A 6 -0.02 9.68 -6.80
N MET A 7 -1.07 10.18 -7.45
CA MET A 7 -2.43 10.24 -6.86
C MET A 7 -3.14 8.88 -6.89
N VAL A 8 -2.67 7.95 -7.74
CA VAL A 8 -3.22 6.61 -7.94
C VAL A 8 -2.08 5.60 -8.07
N GLY A 9 -2.38 4.31 -7.93
CA GLY A 9 -1.39 3.24 -8.17
C GLY A 9 -0.44 2.97 -7.00
N TYR A 10 -0.93 3.12 -5.75
CA TYR A 10 -0.13 2.75 -4.58
C TYR A 10 0.21 1.24 -4.51
N PRO A 11 -0.61 0.28 -4.99
CA PRO A 11 -0.21 -1.13 -5.00
C PRO A 11 1.01 -1.41 -5.89
N GLU A 12 1.05 -0.82 -7.08
CA GLU A 12 2.15 -0.90 -8.03
C GLU A 12 3.42 -0.27 -7.43
N SER A 13 3.26 0.89 -6.81
CA SER A 13 4.37 1.63 -6.20
C SER A 13 4.94 0.93 -4.97
N LEU A 14 4.13 0.23 -4.19
CA LEU A 14 4.59 -0.58 -3.06
C LEU A 14 5.35 -1.82 -3.52
N THR A 15 5.04 -2.34 -4.71
CA THR A 15 5.64 -3.53 -5.30
C THR A 15 6.78 -3.23 -6.25
N ASP A 16 7.15 -1.97 -6.45
CA ASP A 16 8.31 -1.59 -7.26
C ASP A 16 9.63 -1.89 -6.50
N PRO A 17 10.56 -2.69 -7.08
CA PRO A 17 11.86 -3.00 -6.48
C PRO A 17 12.73 -1.78 -6.17
N SER A 18 12.51 -0.65 -6.84
CA SER A 18 13.27 0.59 -6.68
C SER A 18 13.12 1.21 -5.28
N TYR A 19 12.01 0.89 -4.59
CA TYR A 19 11.75 1.34 -3.21
C TYR A 19 12.26 0.39 -2.13
N GLN A 20 13.12 -0.57 -2.50
CA GLN A 20 13.72 -1.50 -1.54
C GLN A 20 14.35 -0.76 -0.36
N ALA A 21 13.93 -1.12 0.86
CA ALA A 21 14.41 -0.57 2.12
C ALA A 21 14.15 0.94 2.32
N GLN A 22 13.24 1.54 1.54
CA GLN A 22 12.87 2.94 1.68
C GLN A 22 11.51 3.10 2.38
N LEU A 23 11.39 4.16 3.19
CA LEU A 23 10.11 4.58 3.76
C LEU A 23 9.36 5.39 2.70
N LEU A 24 8.21 4.87 2.27
CA LEU A 24 7.36 5.47 1.26
C LEU A 24 6.30 6.34 1.94
N ILE A 25 6.30 7.63 1.60
CA ILE A 25 5.27 8.59 2.03
C ILE A 25 4.35 8.88 0.86
N LEU A 26 3.07 8.54 1.01
CA LEU A 26 2.05 8.90 0.04
C LEU A 26 1.48 10.27 0.41
N THR A 27 1.61 11.23 -0.50
CA THR A 27 1.11 12.59 -0.28
C THR A 27 -0.38 12.73 -0.57
N TYR A 28 -0.98 11.76 -1.25
CA TYR A 28 -2.40 11.78 -1.56
C TYR A 28 -3.23 11.42 -0.32
N PRO A 29 -4.29 12.17 0.02
CA PRO A 29 -5.02 11.97 1.26
C PRO A 29 -5.92 10.72 1.25
N LEU A 30 -6.42 10.27 0.10
CA LEU A 30 -7.37 9.16 0.06
C LEU A 30 -6.65 7.85 -0.27
N ILE A 31 -5.91 7.30 0.69
CA ILE A 31 -5.22 6.01 0.52
C ILE A 31 -6.07 4.87 1.11
N GLY A 32 -6.18 3.77 0.37
CA GLY A 32 -6.93 2.58 0.76
C GLY A 32 -8.29 2.42 0.08
N ASN A 33 -8.77 3.44 -0.66
CA ASN A 33 -10.04 3.38 -1.40
C ASN A 33 -10.09 2.25 -2.44
N TYR A 34 -8.96 1.95 -3.09
CA TYR A 34 -8.83 0.88 -4.08
C TYR A 34 -8.59 -0.50 -3.44
N GLY A 35 -8.45 -0.59 -2.12
CA GLY A 35 -8.05 -1.81 -1.43
C GLY A 35 -6.69 -2.34 -1.90
N ALA A 36 -6.46 -3.64 -1.76
CA ALA A 36 -5.39 -4.34 -2.43
C ALA A 36 -5.97 -5.39 -3.39
N PRO A 37 -5.51 -5.43 -4.66
CA PRO A 37 -5.90 -6.48 -5.59
C PRO A 37 -5.29 -7.83 -5.18
N GLU A 38 -5.81 -8.90 -5.76
CA GLU A 38 -5.26 -10.24 -5.61
C GLU A 38 -4.10 -10.45 -6.58
N ALA A 39 -3.07 -11.17 -6.12
CA ALA A 39 -1.93 -11.57 -6.93
C ALA A 39 -2.41 -12.62 -7.94
N LYS A 40 -2.79 -12.18 -9.13
CA LYS A 40 -3.18 -13.05 -10.23
C LYS A 40 -2.01 -13.16 -11.18
N GLN A 41 -1.50 -14.36 -11.35
CA GLN A 41 -0.45 -14.64 -12.33
C GLN A 41 -1.08 -14.80 -13.71
N ASP A 42 -0.51 -14.14 -14.73
CA ASP A 42 -0.81 -14.43 -16.13
C ASP A 42 -0.20 -15.80 -16.52
N LYS A 43 -0.57 -16.29 -17.70
CA LYS A 43 -0.01 -17.48 -18.38
C LYS A 43 1.53 -17.51 -18.49
N HIS A 44 2.20 -16.39 -18.24
CA HIS A 44 3.66 -16.24 -18.22
C HIS A 44 4.27 -16.22 -16.81
N GLY A 45 3.47 -16.43 -15.75
CA GLY A 45 3.94 -16.41 -14.36
C GLY A 45 4.21 -15.01 -13.80
N LEU A 46 3.76 -13.96 -14.48
CA LEU A 46 3.89 -12.57 -14.05
C LEU A 46 2.60 -12.11 -13.35
N ASP A 47 2.74 -11.39 -12.24
CA ASP A 47 1.60 -10.79 -11.56
C ASP A 47 0.95 -9.70 -12.44
N LEU A 48 -0.35 -9.85 -12.74
CA LEU A 48 -1.12 -8.94 -13.59
C LEU A 48 -1.41 -7.59 -12.93
N ASN A 49 -1.42 -7.57 -11.59
CA ASN A 49 -1.84 -6.41 -10.80
C ASN A 49 -0.70 -5.81 -9.97
N PHE A 50 0.50 -6.39 -10.02
CA PHE A 50 1.65 -5.97 -9.23
C PHE A 50 2.91 -5.94 -10.09
N GLU A 51 3.79 -4.97 -9.85
CA GLU A 51 5.10 -4.89 -10.51
C GLU A 51 6.06 -5.97 -10.00
N SER A 52 5.78 -6.53 -8.81
CA SER A 52 6.58 -7.59 -8.21
C SER A 52 5.79 -8.45 -7.24
N HIS A 53 6.37 -9.60 -6.89
CA HIS A 53 5.76 -10.65 -6.08
C HIS A 53 5.62 -10.28 -4.59
N LYS A 54 6.20 -9.16 -4.15
CA LYS A 54 6.16 -8.70 -2.75
C LYS A 54 6.25 -7.19 -2.65
N ILE A 55 5.91 -6.67 -1.48
CA ILE A 55 6.14 -5.26 -1.13
C ILE A 55 7.63 -5.06 -0.84
N TRP A 56 8.25 -4.09 -1.51
CA TRP A 56 9.67 -3.76 -1.33
C TRP A 56 9.91 -2.57 -0.40
N ALA A 57 8.90 -1.72 -0.24
CA ALA A 57 8.93 -0.61 0.69
C ALA A 57 9.13 -1.09 2.14
N ALA A 58 10.00 -0.42 2.90
CA ALA A 58 10.27 -0.77 4.30
C ALA A 58 9.13 -0.36 5.24
N ALA A 59 8.48 0.76 4.95
CA ALA A 59 7.33 1.23 5.71
C ALA A 59 6.46 2.13 4.83
N LEU A 60 5.16 2.17 5.13
CA LEU A 60 4.20 3.05 4.48
C LEU A 60 3.73 4.13 5.45
N ILE A 61 3.81 5.39 5.02
CA ILE A 61 3.28 6.52 5.77
C ILE A 61 2.21 7.19 4.92
N VAL A 62 1.00 7.31 5.48
CA VAL A 62 -0.16 7.92 4.83
C VAL A 62 -0.73 9.01 5.71
N GLY A 63 -1.22 10.08 5.09
CA GLY A 63 -1.95 11.12 5.81
C GLY A 63 -3.27 10.59 6.31
N ASP A 64 -4.17 10.24 5.38
CA ASP A 64 -5.48 9.71 5.71
C ASP A 64 -5.64 8.30 5.10
N TYR A 65 -6.09 7.37 5.94
CA TYR A 65 -6.35 5.98 5.58
C TYR A 65 -7.85 5.71 5.63
N ILE A 66 -8.36 5.11 4.57
CA ILE A 66 -9.75 4.67 4.47
C ILE A 66 -9.79 3.17 4.75
N GLU A 67 -10.45 2.78 5.83
CA GLU A 67 -10.59 1.38 6.25
C GLU A 67 -11.50 0.59 5.30
N GLU A 68 -12.57 1.21 4.81
CA GLU A 68 -13.51 0.61 3.87
C GLU A 68 -13.10 0.87 2.42
N TYR A 69 -12.69 -0.18 1.72
CA TYR A 69 -12.39 -0.10 0.29
C TYR A 69 -13.65 -0.28 -0.55
N SER A 70 -13.72 0.40 -1.69
CA SER A 70 -14.83 0.27 -2.64
C SER A 70 -14.27 0.23 -4.05
N HIS A 71 -13.89 -0.97 -4.49
CA HIS A 71 -13.40 -1.20 -5.82
C HIS A 71 -13.72 -2.63 -6.30
N TRP A 72 -14.12 -2.78 -7.56
CA TRP A 72 -14.54 -4.07 -8.13
C TRP A 72 -13.42 -5.11 -8.15
N ASN A 73 -12.16 -4.67 -8.20
CA ASN A 73 -10.97 -5.52 -8.22
C ASN A 73 -10.31 -5.69 -6.82
N ALA A 74 -10.86 -5.04 -5.79
CA ALA A 74 -10.32 -5.14 -4.44
C ALA A 74 -10.79 -6.44 -3.77
N LYS A 75 -9.84 -7.22 -3.25
CA LYS A 75 -10.13 -8.48 -2.55
C LYS A 75 -9.88 -8.39 -1.04
N ARG A 76 -8.96 -7.51 -0.62
CA ARG A 76 -8.61 -7.28 0.79
C ARG A 76 -8.35 -5.80 1.04
N SER A 77 -8.38 -5.39 2.30
CA SER A 77 -7.97 -4.05 2.68
C SER A 77 -6.45 -3.89 2.59
N LEU A 78 -6.00 -2.65 2.41
CA LEU A 78 -4.57 -2.32 2.39
C LEU A 78 -3.91 -2.64 3.74
N SER A 79 -4.61 -2.45 4.87
CA SER A 79 -4.11 -2.81 6.20
C SER A 79 -3.83 -4.31 6.31
N THR A 80 -4.78 -5.18 5.91
CA THR A 80 -4.59 -6.63 5.92
C THR A 80 -3.43 -7.04 5.04
N TRP A 81 -3.30 -6.43 3.86
CA TRP A 81 -2.19 -6.72 2.94
C TRP A 81 -0.81 -6.36 3.53
N LEU A 82 -0.70 -5.20 4.20
CA LEU A 82 0.52 -4.79 4.89
C LEU A 82 0.87 -5.72 6.06
N THR A 83 -0.14 -6.16 6.83
CA THR A 83 0.05 -7.10 7.95
C THR A 83 0.53 -8.47 7.47
N GLU A 84 -0.04 -9.00 6.39
CA GLU A 84 0.38 -10.28 5.80
C GLU A 84 1.84 -10.26 5.31
N GLN A 85 2.32 -9.11 4.84
CA GLN A 85 3.70 -8.93 4.38
C GLN A 85 4.65 -8.44 5.49
N GLY A 86 4.14 -8.14 6.69
CA GLY A 86 4.91 -7.63 7.82
C GLY A 86 5.49 -6.22 7.61
N ILE A 87 4.86 -5.37 6.79
CA ILE A 87 5.37 -4.04 6.44
C ILE A 87 4.75 -2.93 7.30
N PRO A 88 5.49 -2.31 8.23
CA PRO A 88 4.94 -1.31 9.14
C PRO A 88 4.28 -0.13 8.41
N GLY A 89 3.14 0.30 8.95
CA GLY A 89 2.26 1.31 8.36
C GLY A 89 1.81 2.33 9.39
N ILE A 90 1.90 3.62 9.05
CA ILE A 90 1.48 4.73 9.90
C ILE A 90 0.44 5.56 9.15
N SER A 91 -0.73 5.76 9.75
CA SER A 91 -1.72 6.74 9.28
C SER A 91 -1.83 7.93 10.24
N GLY A 92 -1.99 9.12 9.68
CA GLY A 92 -2.03 10.39 10.38
C GLY A 92 -3.40 11.07 10.37
N LYS A 93 -4.50 10.33 10.55
CA LYS A 93 -5.82 10.94 10.75
C LYS A 93 -5.80 11.70 12.08
N SER A 94 -5.65 13.03 11.98
CA SER A 94 -5.54 13.99 13.08
C SER A 94 -4.19 14.01 13.80
N TRP A 95 -3.62 15.21 13.92
CA TRP A 95 -2.31 15.60 14.45
C TRP A 95 -1.98 15.07 15.88
N CYS A 96 -2.93 14.38 16.52
CA CYS A 96 -2.82 13.90 17.90
C CYS A 96 -2.79 12.36 18.04
N TYR A 97 -3.00 11.57 16.97
CA TYR A 97 -3.04 10.11 17.05
C TYR A 97 -2.24 9.46 15.91
N THR A 98 -0.96 9.20 16.15
CA THR A 98 -0.17 8.27 15.33
C THR A 98 -0.68 6.86 15.62
N ARG A 99 -1.72 6.42 14.90
CA ARG A 99 -2.20 5.04 15.02
C ARG A 99 -1.27 4.17 14.18
N ALA A 100 -0.37 3.45 14.85
CA ALA A 100 0.31 2.34 14.21
C ALA A 100 -0.79 1.42 13.65
N ILE A 101 -0.80 1.24 12.34
CA ILE A 101 -1.76 0.34 11.67
C ILE A 101 -1.52 -1.12 12.13
N PHE A 102 -0.40 -1.35 12.83
CA PHE A 102 0.07 -2.62 13.36
C PHE A 102 -0.40 -2.85 14.80
N ARG A 103 -1.31 -3.81 14.96
CA ARG A 103 -1.36 -4.68 16.13
C ARG A 103 -1.61 -6.11 15.68
#